data_AF-A0A6M1SEU9-F1
#
_entry.id   AF-A0A6M1SEU9-F1
#
_cell.length_a   1.000
_cell.length_b   1.000
_cell.length_c   1.000
_cell.angle_alpha   90.00
_cell.angle_beta   90.00
_cell.angle_gamma   90.00
#
_symmetry.space_group_name_H-M   'P 1'
#
loop_
_entity.id
_entity.type
_entity.pdbx_description
1 polymer ?
#
loop_
_entity_poly.entity_id
_entity_poly.type
_entity_poly.pdbx_seq_one_letter_code
_entity_poly.pdbx_strand_id
1 'polypeptide(L)'
;ALGIFITVSVIQSRRHQADALTDEVTESLDSKPLSRGKAVMWTLVGLVLLVASSRLLVWGSVEIAVGFGVSDLIIGLTVVAVGTSLPELASSISALRRKEHDMVLGNVVGSNLFNSLAVVGLAGVITPIEAGREVLVRDWSVMTFMTLMMVLFAFSWRGRPRRINRLEGGVLFSLFVAYTGYMVSLVVMT
;
A
#
# COMPACT_ATOMS: atom_id res chain seq x y z
N ALA A 1 -1.65 16.43 11.94
CA ALA A 1 -1.06 15.90 10.69
C ALA A 1 -2.13 15.37 9.73
N LEU A 2 -2.97 14.39 10.13
CA LEU A 2 -4.02 13.82 9.26
C LEU A 2 -4.98 14.85 8.64
N GLY A 3 -5.51 15.78 9.44
CA GLY A 3 -6.40 16.83 8.94
C GLY A 3 -5.74 17.76 7.90
N ILE A 4 -4.45 18.04 8.06
CA ILE A 4 -3.66 18.81 7.08
C ILE A 4 -3.47 17.99 5.81
N PHE A 5 -3.12 16.71 5.93
CA PHE A 5 -2.97 15.79 4.80
C PHE A 5 -4.25 15.72 3.96
N ILE A 6 -5.40 15.45 4.59
CA ILE A 6 -6.70 15.39 3.90
C ILE A 6 -7.02 16.72 3.23
N THR A 7 -6.82 17.84 3.94
CA THR A 7 -7.12 19.18 3.40
C THR A 7 -6.24 19.52 2.20
N VAL A 8 -4.93 19.27 2.29
CA VAL A 8 -3.98 19.50 1.20
C VAL A 8 -4.27 18.58 0.02
N SER A 9 -4.56 17.29 0.24
CA SER A 9 -4.93 16.36 -0.83
C SER A 9 -6.20 16.80 -1.57
N VAL A 10 -7.23 17.26 -0.84
CA VAL A 10 -8.48 17.77 -1.47
C VAL A 10 -8.21 19.05 -2.26
N ILE A 11 -7.44 19.99 -1.71
CA ILE A 11 -7.09 21.24 -2.40
C ILE A 11 -6.25 20.95 -3.65
N GLN A 12 -5.28 20.04 -3.55
CA GLN A 12 -4.38 19.69 -4.65
C GLN A 12 -5.11 18.94 -5.77
N SER A 13 -5.98 17.98 -5.42
CA SER A 13 -6.87 17.29 -6.36
C SER A 13 -7.80 18.26 -7.09
N ARG A 14 -8.30 19.30 -6.40
CA ARG A 14 -9.12 20.33 -7.05
C ARG A 14 -8.34 21.28 -7.96
N ARG A 15 -7.02 21.44 -7.75
CA ARG A 15 -6.17 22.37 -8.52
C ARG A 15 -5.52 21.74 -9.75
N HIS A 16 -5.29 20.42 -9.77
CA HIS A 16 -4.73 19.71 -10.93
C HIS A 16 -5.87 19.14 -11.80
N GLN A 17 -6.46 20.00 -12.64
CA GLN A 17 -7.50 19.60 -13.62
C GLN A 17 -6.95 19.09 -14.96
N ALA A 18 -5.64 19.10 -15.17
CA ALA A 18 -4.97 18.46 -16.31
C ALA A 18 -4.34 17.14 -15.83
N ASP A 19 -5.19 16.20 -15.41
CA ASP A 19 -4.76 14.89 -14.94
C ASP A 19 -4.77 13.91 -16.11
N ALA A 20 -3.61 13.31 -16.43
CA ALA A 20 -3.51 12.25 -17.45
C ALA A 20 -4.47 11.07 -17.17
N LEU A 21 -4.79 10.84 -15.89
CA LEU A 21 -5.81 9.89 -15.45
C LEU A 21 -7.23 10.29 -15.88
N THR A 22 -7.53 11.59 -15.91
CA THR A 22 -8.83 12.09 -16.38
C THR A 22 -8.95 11.86 -17.89
N ASP A 23 -7.90 12.12 -18.66
CA ASP A 23 -7.92 11.89 -20.11
C ASP A 23 -8.07 10.38 -20.44
N GLU A 24 -7.32 9.51 -19.74
CA GLU A 24 -7.40 8.04 -19.90
C GLU A 24 -8.78 7.49 -19.50
N VAL A 25 -9.37 8.01 -18.40
CA VAL A 25 -10.72 7.64 -17.98
C VAL A 25 -11.77 8.17 -18.96
N THR A 26 -11.59 9.37 -19.51
CA THR A 26 -12.53 9.97 -20.47
C THR A 26 -12.53 9.18 -21.79
N GLU A 27 -11.35 8.80 -22.29
CA GLU A 27 -11.21 7.91 -23.46
C GLU A 27 -11.85 6.52 -23.22
N SER A 28 -11.70 5.99 -22.00
CA SER A 28 -12.33 4.74 -21.59
C SER A 28 -13.86 4.83 -21.52
N LEU A 29 -14.39 5.97 -21.06
CA LEU A 29 -15.83 6.22 -20.97
C LEU A 29 -16.46 6.50 -22.33
N ASP A 30 -15.73 7.15 -23.24
CA ASP A 30 -16.18 7.41 -24.61
C ASP A 30 -16.25 6.11 -25.44
N SER A 31 -15.30 5.20 -25.22
CA SER A 31 -15.30 3.89 -25.90
C SER A 31 -16.26 2.86 -25.28
N LYS A 32 -16.55 2.95 -23.98
CA LYS A 32 -17.49 2.05 -23.27
C LYS A 32 -18.35 2.84 -22.28
N PRO A 33 -19.43 3.51 -22.75
CA PRO A 33 -20.25 4.33 -21.88
C PRO A 33 -20.94 3.49 -20.81
N LEU A 34 -20.58 3.76 -19.56
CA LEU A 34 -21.20 3.18 -18.38
C LEU A 34 -22.07 4.24 -17.69
N SER A 35 -23.30 3.88 -17.36
CA SER A 35 -24.12 4.71 -16.47
C SER A 35 -23.42 4.87 -15.12
N ARG A 36 -23.48 6.08 -14.54
CA ARG A 36 -22.89 6.41 -13.23
C ARG A 36 -23.29 5.40 -12.15
N GLY A 37 -24.56 4.97 -12.14
CA GLY A 37 -25.05 3.96 -11.20
C GLY A 37 -24.37 2.60 -11.38
N LYS A 38 -24.16 2.15 -12.63
CA LYS A 38 -23.44 0.90 -12.93
C LYS A 38 -21.97 0.99 -12.54
N ALA A 39 -21.33 2.13 -12.78
CA ALA A 39 -19.92 2.35 -12.40
C ALA A 39 -19.75 2.25 -10.88
N VAL A 40 -20.58 2.98 -10.11
CA VAL A 40 -20.56 2.91 -8.64
C VAL A 40 -20.86 1.50 -8.15
N MET A 41 -21.86 0.83 -8.72
CA MET A 41 -22.20 -0.55 -8.38
C MET A 41 -21.00 -1.50 -8.58
N TRP A 42 -20.35 -1.47 -9.75
CA TRP A 42 -19.20 -2.33 -10.03
C TRP A 42 -18.00 -2.02 -9.15
N THR A 43 -17.75 -0.75 -8.83
CA THR A 43 -16.70 -0.35 -7.88
C THR A 43 -16.96 -0.93 -6.49
N LEU A 44 -18.21 -0.83 -5.98
CA LEU A 44 -18.56 -1.37 -4.67
C LEU A 44 -18.48 -2.89 -4.64
N VAL A 45 -18.99 -3.57 -5.66
CA VAL A 45 -18.91 -5.03 -5.77
C VAL A 45 -17.45 -5.49 -5.82
N GLY A 46 -16.64 -4.84 -6.64
CA GLY A 46 -15.20 -5.12 -6.73
C GLY A 46 -14.48 -4.91 -5.41
N LEU A 47 -14.77 -3.81 -4.70
CA LEU A 47 -14.18 -3.51 -3.39
C LEU A 47 -14.57 -4.56 -2.34
N VAL A 48 -15.85 -4.92 -2.26
CA VAL A 48 -16.33 -5.96 -1.33
C VAL A 48 -15.67 -7.30 -1.62
N LEU A 49 -15.62 -7.72 -2.89
CA LEU A 49 -14.97 -8.98 -3.28
C LEU A 49 -13.47 -8.96 -2.97
N LEU A 50 -12.80 -7.84 -3.20
CA LEU A 50 -11.38 -7.68 -2.92
C LEU A 50 -11.07 -7.83 -1.42
N VAL A 51 -11.85 -7.15 -0.57
CA VAL A 51 -11.70 -7.23 0.89
C VAL A 51 -12.11 -8.59 1.44
N ALA A 52 -13.19 -9.19 0.93
CA ALA A 52 -13.63 -10.50 1.37
C ALA A 52 -12.62 -11.59 1.00
N SER A 53 -12.10 -11.56 -0.23
CA SER A 53 -11.10 -12.53 -0.69
C SER A 53 -9.78 -12.42 0.07
N SER A 54 -9.30 -11.21 0.37
CA SER A 54 -8.10 -11.03 1.20
C SER A 54 -8.29 -11.58 2.62
N ARG A 55 -9.44 -11.31 3.25
CA ARG A 55 -9.75 -11.84 4.59
C ARG A 55 -9.81 -13.36 4.63
N LEU A 56 -10.49 -13.98 3.66
CA LEU A 56 -10.57 -15.43 3.55
C LEU A 56 -9.18 -16.06 3.36
N LEU A 57 -8.33 -15.44 2.53
CA LEU A 57 -6.96 -15.91 2.32
C LEU A 57 -6.12 -15.81 3.60
N VAL A 58 -6.24 -14.73 4.36
CA VAL A 58 -5.54 -14.58 5.66
C VAL A 58 -6.01 -15.62 6.66
N TRP A 59 -7.33 -15.79 6.84
CA TRP A 59 -7.88 -16.80 7.75
C TRP A 59 -7.42 -18.20 7.40
N GLY A 60 -7.56 -18.62 6.14
CA GLY A 60 -7.08 -19.94 5.72
C GLY A 60 -5.58 -20.13 5.94
N SER A 61 -4.78 -19.10 5.67
CA SER A 61 -3.32 -19.15 5.88
C SER A 61 -2.95 -19.25 7.37
N VAL A 62 -3.67 -18.54 8.23
CA VAL A 62 -3.50 -18.59 9.69
C VAL A 62 -3.87 -19.98 10.23
N GLU A 63 -5.01 -20.53 9.85
CA GLU A 63 -5.44 -21.88 10.29
C GLU A 63 -4.44 -22.96 9.87
N ILE A 64 -3.93 -22.88 8.64
CA ILE A 64 -2.88 -23.79 8.16
C ILE A 64 -1.61 -23.64 9.00
N ALA A 65 -1.15 -22.41 9.26
CA ALA A 65 0.07 -22.15 10.02
C ALA A 65 -0.04 -22.66 11.48
N VAL A 66 -1.19 -22.45 12.13
CA VAL A 66 -1.47 -23.01 13.46
C VAL A 66 -1.47 -24.55 13.41
N GLY A 67 -2.07 -25.15 12.38
CA GLY A 67 -2.04 -26.60 12.17
C GLY A 67 -0.63 -27.18 12.01
N PHE A 68 0.32 -26.39 11.51
CA PHE A 68 1.74 -26.74 11.43
C PHE A 68 2.55 -26.42 12.69
N GLY A 69 1.91 -25.89 13.75
CA GLY A 69 2.57 -25.54 15.00
C GLY A 69 3.42 -24.26 14.94
N VAL A 70 3.16 -23.39 13.96
CA VAL A 70 3.81 -22.06 13.88
C VAL A 70 3.27 -21.18 15.00
N SER A 71 4.16 -20.44 15.68
CA SER A 71 3.75 -19.56 16.77
C SER A 71 2.92 -18.37 16.29
N ASP A 72 1.96 -17.94 17.12
CA ASP A 72 1.12 -16.76 16.86
C ASP A 72 1.95 -15.50 16.57
N LEU A 73 3.12 -15.38 17.20
CA LEU A 73 4.06 -14.29 16.96
C LEU A 73 4.55 -14.28 15.51
N ILE A 74 5.00 -15.43 14.98
CA ILE A 74 5.48 -15.54 13.60
C ILE A 74 4.32 -15.29 12.63
N ILE A 75 3.13 -15.84 12.92
CA ILE A 75 1.92 -15.64 12.11
C ILE A 75 1.55 -14.16 12.04
N GLY A 76 1.54 -13.46 13.19
CA GLY A 76 1.26 -12.03 13.27
C GLY A 76 2.27 -11.19 12.51
N LEU A 77 3.57 -11.50 12.64
CA LEU A 77 4.65 -10.77 11.98
C LEU A 77 4.68 -10.99 10.46
N THR A 78 4.14 -12.11 9.96
CA THR A 78 4.26 -12.50 8.55
C THR A 78 2.91 -12.55 7.85
N VAL A 79 2.10 -13.56 8.11
CA VAL A 79 0.84 -13.85 7.40
C VAL A 79 -0.14 -12.70 7.54
N VAL A 80 -0.33 -12.20 8.76
CA VAL A 80 -1.27 -11.11 9.03
C VAL A 80 -0.77 -9.79 8.41
N ALA A 81 0.50 -9.47 8.60
CA ALA A 81 1.13 -8.25 8.07
C ALA A 81 1.10 -8.18 6.53
N VAL A 82 1.40 -9.29 5.86
CA VAL A 82 1.26 -9.40 4.39
C VAL A 82 -0.21 -9.36 4.00
N GLY A 83 -1.04 -10.07 4.76
CA GLY A 83 -2.48 -10.22 4.57
C GLY A 83 -3.25 -8.92 4.43
N THR A 84 -2.97 -7.97 5.31
CA THR A 84 -3.63 -6.64 5.29
C THR A 84 -3.24 -5.79 4.08
N SER A 85 -2.13 -6.10 3.41
CA SER A 85 -1.63 -5.39 2.23
C SER A 85 -2.00 -6.08 0.90
N LEU A 86 -2.69 -7.23 0.96
CA LEU A 86 -3.10 -7.99 -0.21
C LEU A 86 -4.10 -7.24 -1.12
N PRO A 87 -5.13 -6.54 -0.59
CA PRO A 87 -6.02 -5.72 -1.42
C PRO A 87 -5.25 -4.69 -2.26
N GLU A 88 -4.29 -4.02 -1.65
CA GLU A 88 -3.46 -2.98 -2.27
C GLU A 88 -2.56 -3.59 -3.34
N LEU A 89 -1.95 -4.74 -3.06
CA LEU A 89 -1.16 -5.50 -4.03
C LEU A 89 -2.03 -5.90 -5.24
N ALA A 90 -3.20 -6.48 -5.01
CA ALA A 90 -4.10 -6.95 -6.05
C ALA A 90 -4.63 -5.78 -6.91
N SER A 91 -5.02 -4.67 -6.28
CA SER A 91 -5.43 -3.44 -6.98
C SER A 91 -4.28 -2.89 -7.84
N SER A 92 -3.07 -2.83 -7.28
CA SER A 92 -1.87 -2.36 -7.99
C SER A 92 -1.52 -3.25 -9.20
N ILE A 93 -1.60 -4.57 -9.05
CA ILE A 93 -1.37 -5.51 -10.15
C ILE A 93 -2.43 -5.33 -11.25
N SER A 94 -3.69 -5.11 -10.88
CA SER A 94 -4.77 -4.84 -11.84
C SER A 94 -4.50 -3.56 -12.65
N ALA A 95 -4.12 -2.47 -12.00
CA ALA A 95 -3.75 -1.22 -12.66
C ALA A 95 -2.49 -1.36 -13.55
N LEU A 96 -1.46 -2.09 -13.08
CA LEU A 96 -0.27 -2.39 -13.89
C LEU A 96 -0.61 -3.15 -15.18
N ARG A 97 -1.55 -4.11 -15.13
CA ARG A 97 -2.02 -4.85 -16.32
C ARG A 97 -2.67 -3.95 -17.36
N ARG A 98 -3.22 -2.81 -16.93
CA ARG A 98 -3.81 -1.78 -17.79
C ARG A 98 -2.82 -0.70 -18.22
N LYS A 99 -1.57 -0.77 -17.76
CA LYS A 99 -0.52 0.25 -17.96
C LYS A 99 -0.82 1.59 -17.26
N GLU A 100 -1.67 1.59 -16.25
CA GLU A 100 -2.05 2.75 -15.43
C GLU A 100 -0.99 2.99 -14.32
N HIS A 101 0.24 3.32 -14.71
CA HIS A 101 1.39 3.40 -13.78
C HIS A 101 1.22 4.50 -12.71
N ASP A 102 0.58 5.60 -13.06
CA ASP A 102 0.32 6.70 -12.13
C ASP A 102 -0.69 6.28 -11.04
N MET A 103 -1.68 5.44 -11.38
CA MET A 103 -2.64 4.90 -10.41
C MET A 103 -1.95 3.97 -9.41
N VAL A 104 -0.98 3.18 -9.87
CA VAL A 104 -0.20 2.26 -9.02
C VAL A 104 0.62 3.04 -8.00
N LEU A 105 1.35 4.07 -8.45
CA LEU A 105 2.12 4.94 -7.57
C LEU A 105 1.22 5.68 -6.57
N GLY A 106 0.07 6.20 -7.04
CA GLY A 106 -0.92 6.83 -6.19
C GLY A 106 -1.47 5.91 -5.11
N ASN A 107 -1.76 4.65 -5.46
CA ASN A 107 -2.23 3.63 -4.52
C ASN A 107 -1.17 3.32 -3.45
N VAL A 108 0.08 3.05 -3.83
CA VAL A 108 1.14 2.69 -2.87
C VAL A 108 1.48 3.86 -1.95
N VAL A 109 1.69 5.06 -2.50
CA VAL A 109 2.02 6.25 -1.69
C VAL A 109 0.85 6.67 -0.82
N GLY A 110 -0.36 6.68 -1.38
CA GLY A 110 -1.58 7.03 -0.66
C GLY A 110 -1.86 6.11 0.52
N SER A 111 -1.78 4.79 0.31
CA SER A 111 -2.01 3.79 1.37
C SER A 111 -0.95 3.86 2.47
N ASN A 112 0.33 4.08 2.15
CA ASN A 112 1.38 4.22 3.17
C ASN A 112 1.19 5.48 4.02
N LEU A 113 0.78 6.59 3.40
CA LEU A 113 0.47 7.83 4.12
C LEU A 113 -0.79 7.67 4.98
N PHE A 114 -1.83 7.02 4.45
CA PHE A 114 -3.05 6.74 5.21
C PHE A 114 -2.78 5.82 6.41
N ASN A 115 -2.02 4.73 6.23
CA ASN A 115 -1.69 3.82 7.33
C ASN A 115 -0.85 4.52 8.42
N SER A 116 0.15 5.31 8.02
CA SER A 116 1.01 6.02 8.96
C SER A 116 0.28 7.15 9.70
N LEU A 117 -0.56 7.93 9.01
CA LEU A 117 -1.19 9.11 9.60
C LEU A 117 -2.57 8.85 10.19
N ALA A 118 -3.38 8.01 9.53
CA ALA A 118 -4.74 7.71 9.95
C ALA A 118 -4.76 6.51 10.88
N VAL A 119 -4.23 5.35 10.47
CA VAL A 119 -4.33 4.13 11.28
C VAL A 119 -3.49 4.24 12.55
N VAL A 120 -2.17 4.49 12.41
CA VAL A 120 -1.28 4.64 13.57
C VAL A 120 -1.62 5.90 14.38
N GLY A 121 -1.91 7.02 13.70
CA GLY A 121 -2.28 8.26 14.36
C GLY A 121 -3.56 8.16 15.18
N LEU A 122 -4.60 7.51 14.65
CA LEU A 122 -5.85 7.28 15.38
C LEU A 122 -5.66 6.27 16.52
N ALA A 123 -4.89 5.19 16.30
CA ALA A 123 -4.56 4.23 17.35
C ALA A 123 -3.88 4.93 18.54
N GLY A 124 -2.92 5.82 18.29
CA GLY A 124 -2.24 6.61 19.32
C GLY A 124 -3.12 7.63 20.05
N VAL A 125 -4.20 8.10 19.42
CA VAL A 125 -5.21 8.97 20.07
C VAL A 125 -6.14 8.15 20.97
N ILE A 126 -6.52 6.94 20.56
CA ILE A 126 -7.40 6.06 21.32
C ILE A 126 -6.67 5.46 22.53
N THR A 127 -5.44 5.00 22.33
CA THR A 127 -4.61 4.41 23.39
C THR A 127 -3.16 4.81 23.17
N PRO A 128 -2.48 5.38 24.18
CA PRO A 128 -1.06 5.73 24.07
C PRO A 128 -0.24 4.50 23.64
N ILE A 129 0.47 4.62 22.53
CA ILE A 129 1.30 3.53 22.01
C ILE A 129 2.62 3.54 22.78
N GLU A 130 2.83 2.55 23.64
CA GLU A 130 4.11 2.27 24.27
C GLU A 130 5.02 1.53 23.28
N ALA A 131 5.57 2.27 22.32
CA ALA A 131 6.55 1.72 21.39
C ALA A 131 7.93 1.64 22.06
N GLY A 132 8.53 0.45 22.07
CA GLY A 132 9.92 0.29 22.49
C GLY A 132 10.88 1.14 21.66
N ARG A 133 11.98 1.59 22.26
CA ARG A 133 13.00 2.44 21.59
C ARG A 133 13.50 1.83 20.28
N GLU A 134 13.60 0.51 20.22
CA GLU A 134 14.01 -0.21 19.01
C GLU A 134 13.02 -0.05 17.87
N VAL A 135 11.71 -0.14 18.12
CA VAL A 135 10.67 0.04 17.10
C VAL A 135 10.67 1.47 16.56
N LEU A 136 10.81 2.46 17.46
CA LEU A 136 10.82 3.88 17.08
C LEU A 136 12.07 4.30 16.30
N VAL A 137 13.24 3.76 16.64
CA VAL A 137 14.50 4.15 15.99
C VAL A 137 14.79 3.29 14.77
N ARG A 138 14.62 1.97 14.86
CA ARG A 138 14.95 1.02 13.78
C ARG A 138 13.84 0.96 12.74
N ASP A 139 12.63 0.61 13.14
CA ASP A 139 11.58 0.25 12.18
C ASP A 139 11.05 1.50 11.47
N TRP A 140 10.83 2.58 12.22
CA TRP A 140 10.43 3.87 11.65
C TRP A 140 11.47 4.50 10.73
N SER A 141 12.77 4.40 11.06
CA SER A 141 13.82 4.95 10.19
C SER A 141 13.95 4.15 8.89
N VAL A 142 13.90 2.82 8.95
CA VAL A 142 13.93 1.96 7.77
C VAL A 142 12.70 2.20 6.89
N MET A 143 11.50 2.26 7.47
CA MET A 143 10.27 2.53 6.71
C MET A 143 10.29 3.92 6.06
N THR A 144 10.76 4.94 6.78
CA THR A 144 10.88 6.31 6.24
C THR A 144 11.90 6.34 5.10
N PHE A 145 13.07 5.73 5.28
CA PHE A 145 14.11 5.64 4.24
C PHE A 145 13.59 4.94 2.97
N MET A 146 12.95 3.78 3.11
CA MET A 146 12.41 3.04 1.97
C MET A 146 11.30 3.83 1.25
N THR A 147 10.43 4.50 2.02
CA THR A 147 9.36 5.34 1.45
C THR A 147 9.94 6.52 0.68
N LEU A 148 10.94 7.21 1.25
CA LEU A 148 11.61 8.32 0.56
C LEU A 148 12.34 7.84 -0.69
N MET A 149 13.03 6.69 -0.63
CA MET A 149 13.72 6.14 -1.79
C MET A 149 12.73 5.76 -2.91
N MET A 150 11.60 5.15 -2.57
CA MET A 150 10.52 4.87 -3.52
C MET A 150 9.99 6.16 -4.15
N VAL A 151 9.75 7.20 -3.36
CA VAL A 151 9.31 8.51 -3.84
C VAL A 151 10.35 9.11 -4.78
N LEU A 152 11.65 9.04 -4.44
CA LEU A 152 12.74 9.52 -5.30
C LEU A 152 12.82 8.76 -6.63
N PHE A 153 12.60 7.45 -6.64
CA PHE A 153 12.55 6.64 -7.87
C PHE A 153 11.27 6.90 -8.70
N ALA A 154 10.16 7.23 -8.04
CA ALA A 154 8.91 7.58 -8.69
C ALA A 154 8.92 8.98 -9.31
N PHE A 155 9.71 9.92 -8.77
CA PHE A 155 9.80 11.27 -9.31
C PHE A 155 10.52 11.31 -10.66
N SER A 156 9.93 12.03 -11.61
CA SER A 156 10.56 12.30 -12.90
C SER A 156 11.76 13.23 -12.71
N TRP A 157 12.96 12.66 -12.76
CA TRP A 157 14.19 13.44 -12.90
C TRP A 157 14.61 13.46 -14.37
N ARG A 158 14.93 14.63 -14.93
CA ARG A 158 15.49 14.78 -16.30
C ARG A 158 14.61 14.25 -17.45
N GLY A 159 13.28 14.40 -17.38
CA GLY A 159 12.38 14.03 -18.48
C GLY A 159 12.11 12.52 -18.61
N ARG A 160 12.43 11.73 -17.57
CA ARG A 160 12.02 10.31 -17.49
C ARG A 160 10.52 10.20 -17.20
N PRO A 161 9.80 9.22 -17.78
CA PRO A 161 8.41 8.96 -17.40
C PRO A 161 8.34 8.60 -15.89
N ARG A 162 7.25 8.99 -15.22
CA ARG A 162 6.95 8.65 -13.80
C ARG A 162 6.75 7.14 -13.63
N ARG A 163 7.83 6.37 -13.64
CA ARG A 163 7.78 4.90 -13.59
C ARG A 163 9.02 4.37 -12.88
N ILE A 164 8.78 3.47 -11.94
CA ILE A 164 9.83 2.68 -11.31
C ILE A 164 10.30 1.63 -12.31
N ASN A 165 11.59 1.62 -12.65
CA ASN A 165 12.17 0.64 -13.56
C ASN A 165 12.50 -0.68 -12.84
N ARG A 166 12.86 -1.72 -13.60
CA ARG A 166 13.14 -3.06 -13.03
C ARG A 166 14.32 -3.07 -12.04
N LEU A 167 15.29 -2.19 -12.20
CA LEU A 167 16.43 -2.09 -11.29
C LEU A 167 16.02 -1.40 -9.99
N GLU A 168 15.34 -0.25 -10.07
CA GLU A 168 14.80 0.49 -8.92
C GLU A 168 13.84 -0.38 -8.10
N GLY A 169 12.94 -1.09 -8.77
CA GLY A 169 12.05 -2.07 -8.14
C GLY A 169 12.81 -3.24 -7.54
N GLY A 170 13.84 -3.74 -8.22
CA GLY A 170 14.72 -4.80 -7.71
C GLY A 170 15.47 -4.38 -6.44
N VAL A 171 15.95 -3.13 -6.38
CA VAL A 171 16.60 -2.58 -5.17
C VAL A 171 15.61 -2.47 -4.02
N LEU A 172 14.42 -1.89 -4.25
CA LEU A 172 13.37 -1.79 -3.23
C LEU A 172 12.94 -3.16 -2.70
N PHE A 173 12.74 -4.12 -3.60
CA PHE A 173 12.38 -5.49 -3.24
C PHE A 173 13.49 -6.20 -2.45
N SER A 174 14.75 -6.04 -2.87
CA SER A 174 15.89 -6.65 -2.17
C SER A 174 16.04 -6.09 -0.75
N LEU A 175 15.85 -4.78 -0.55
CA LEU A 175 15.84 -4.16 0.77
C LEU A 175 14.69 -4.68 1.63
N PHE A 176 13.50 -4.83 1.06
CA PHE A 176 12.35 -5.41 1.75
C PHE A 176 12.66 -6.83 2.24
N VAL A 177 13.12 -7.71 1.35
CA VAL A 177 13.47 -9.10 1.70
C VAL A 177 14.59 -9.15 2.74
N ALA A 178 15.63 -8.33 2.59
CA ALA A 178 16.74 -8.28 3.54
C ALA A 178 16.28 -7.85 4.95
N TYR A 179 15.44 -6.80 5.03
CA TYR A 179 14.94 -6.32 6.31
C TYR A 179 13.94 -7.29 6.96
N THR A 180 13.02 -7.88 6.18
CA THR A 180 12.12 -8.93 6.69
C THR A 180 12.91 -10.15 7.17
N GLY A 181 13.93 -10.59 6.42
CA GLY A 181 14.81 -11.68 6.82
C GLY A 181 15.57 -11.38 8.10
N TYR A 182 16.10 -10.16 8.24
CA TYR A 182 16.73 -9.68 9.48
C TYR A 182 15.76 -9.73 10.66
N MET A 183 14.54 -9.21 10.50
CA MET A 183 13.51 -9.24 11.55
C MET A 183 13.13 -10.65 11.98
N VAL A 184 12.93 -11.56 11.01
CA VAL A 184 12.63 -12.96 11.31
C VAL A 184 13.80 -13.62 12.03
N SER A 185 15.04 -13.40 11.60
CA SER A 185 16.22 -13.97 12.25
C SER A 185 16.35 -13.50 13.70
N LEU A 186 16.09 -12.22 13.97
CA LEU A 186 16.13 -11.65 15.31
C LEU A 186 15.08 -12.29 16.22
N VAL A 187 13.84 -12.47 15.73
CA VAL A 187 12.75 -13.10 16.50
C VAL A 187 12.99 -14.59 16.76
N VAL A 188 13.62 -15.30 15.82
CA VAL A 188 13.93 -16.74 15.99
C VAL A 188 15.13 -16.96 16.92
N MET A 189 16.06 -16.00 16.98
CA MET A 189 17.29 -16.10 17.80
C MET A 189 17.12 -15.59 19.24
N THR A 190 16.05 -14.84 19.54
CA THR A 190 15.67 -14.39 20.89
C THR A 190 14.70 -15.36 21.55
#